data_AF-A0A8K0WWW7-F1
#
_entry.id   AF-A0A8K0WWW7-F1
#
_cell.length_a   1.000
_cell.length_b   1.000
_cell.length_c   1.000
_cell.angle_alpha   90.00
_cell.angle_beta   90.00
_cell.angle_gamma   90.00
#
_symmetry.space_group_name_H-M   'P 1'
#
loop_
_entity.id
_entity.type
_entity.pdbx_description
1 polymer ?
#
loop_
_entity_poly.entity_id
_entity_poly.type
_entity_poly.pdbx_seq_one_letter_code
_entity_poly.pdbx_strand_id
1 'polypeptide(L)'
;MKRRVAEMEEEAKKLREMQASLEQQSADLADDKESVDARSIFVGNVDYSASPEEIQAHFQSCGSINRVTILLDKFTGQPKG
;
A
#
# COMPACT_ATOMS: atom_id res chain seq x y z
N MET A 1 -4.73 -44.02 18.38
CA MET A 1 -4.61 -43.37 17.05
C MET A 1 -5.73 -42.35 16.78
N LYS A 2 -7.01 -42.64 17.04
CA LYS A 2 -8.14 -41.73 16.76
C LYS A 2 -8.05 -40.31 17.36
N ARG A 3 -7.53 -40.15 18.58
CA ARG A 3 -7.42 -38.84 19.25
C ARG A 3 -6.44 -37.87 18.58
N ARG A 4 -5.29 -38.37 18.13
CA ARG A 4 -4.27 -37.56 17.42
C ARG A 4 -4.74 -37.09 16.03
N VAL A 5 -5.59 -37.89 15.38
CA VAL A 5 -6.17 -37.53 14.08
C VAL A 5 -7.22 -36.43 14.25
N ALA A 6 -8.09 -36.55 15.27
CA ALA A 6 -9.09 -35.53 15.57
C ALA A 6 -8.47 -34.17 15.97
N GLU A 7 -7.42 -34.17 16.79
CA GLU A 7 -6.70 -32.94 17.16
C GLU A 7 -6.04 -32.28 15.94
N MET A 8 -5.43 -33.07 15.05
CA MET A 8 -4.82 -32.57 13.82
C MET A 8 -5.85 -32.02 12.81
N GLU A 9 -7.05 -32.62 12.73
CA GLU A 9 -8.14 -32.12 11.89
C GLU A 9 -8.71 -30.79 12.40
N GLU A 10 -8.84 -30.60 13.71
CA GLU A 10 -9.27 -29.31 14.29
C GLU A 10 -8.22 -28.22 14.09
N GLU A 11 -6.93 -28.54 14.27
CA GLU A 11 -5.84 -27.59 14.00
C GLU A 11 -5.79 -27.20 12.52
N ALA A 12 -5.96 -28.16 11.60
CA ALA A 12 -6.01 -27.90 10.17
C ALA A 12 -7.20 -27.01 9.79
N LYS A 13 -8.36 -27.24 10.40
CA LYS A 13 -9.55 -26.39 10.18
C LYS A 13 -9.31 -24.96 10.64
N LYS A 14 -8.74 -24.78 11.83
CA LYS A 14 -8.43 -23.45 12.38
C LYS A 14 -7.38 -22.71 11.56
N LEU A 15 -6.37 -23.43 11.07
CA LEU A 15 -5.34 -22.87 10.19
C LEU A 15 -5.93 -22.42 8.84
N ARG A 16 -6.87 -23.21 8.28
CA ARG A 16 -7.56 -22.87 7.04
C ARG A 16 -8.47 -21.65 7.18
N GLU A 17 -9.20 -21.54 8.29
CA GLU A 17 -10.03 -20.36 8.60
C GLU A 17 -9.16 -19.11 8.78
N MET A 18 -8.01 -19.22 9.46
CA MET A 18 -7.07 -18.11 9.61
C MET A 18 -6.48 -17.70 8.25
N GLN A 19 -6.08 -18.65 7.40
CA GLN A 19 -5.62 -18.34 6.03
C GLN A 19 -6.69 -17.64 5.21
N ALA A 20 -7.95 -18.11 5.25
CA ALA A 20 -9.05 -17.46 4.54
C ALA A 20 -9.27 -16.01 4.99
N SER A 21 -9.19 -15.73 6.30
CA SER A 21 -9.32 -14.36 6.83
C SER A 21 -8.21 -13.42 6.36
N LEU A 22 -6.97 -13.91 6.29
CA LEU A 22 -5.82 -13.14 5.82
C LEU A 22 -5.91 -12.86 4.31
N GLU A 23 -6.37 -13.84 3.55
CA GLU A 23 -6.53 -13.73 2.10
C GLU A 23 -7.63 -12.71 1.75
N GLN A 24 -8.72 -12.70 2.53
CA GLN A 24 -9.78 -11.72 2.40
C GLN A 24 -9.29 -10.30 2.74
N GLN A 25 -8.56 -10.12 3.86
CA GLN A 25 -7.93 -8.83 4.18
C GLN A 25 -6.95 -8.37 3.09
N SER A 26 -6.17 -9.28 2.49
CA SER A 26 -5.25 -8.91 1.41
C SER A 26 -5.97 -8.49 0.14
N ALA A 27 -7.13 -9.09 -0.16
CA ALA A 27 -7.95 -8.72 -1.32
C ALA A 27 -8.57 -7.33 -1.15
N ASP A 28 -9.11 -7.03 0.04
CA ASP A 28 -9.65 -5.70 0.37
C ASP A 28 -8.54 -4.63 0.25
N LEU A 29 -7.35 -4.88 0.79
CA LEU A 29 -6.21 -3.97 0.69
C LEU A 29 -5.70 -3.78 -0.74
N ALA A 30 -5.85 -4.80 -1.60
CA ALA A 30 -5.47 -4.72 -3.01
C ALA A 30 -6.43 -3.85 -3.82
N ASP A 31 -7.74 -3.98 -3.59
CA ASP A 31 -8.77 -3.13 -4.21
C ASP A 31 -8.60 -1.66 -3.82
N ASP A 32 -8.35 -1.41 -2.53
CA ASP A 32 -8.02 -0.08 -2.03
C ASP A 32 -6.79 0.50 -2.73
N LYS A 33 -5.72 -0.30 -2.87
CA LYS A 33 -4.49 0.13 -3.54
C LYS A 33 -4.72 0.47 -5.01
N GLU A 34 -5.43 -0.38 -5.75
CA GLU A 34 -5.70 -0.16 -7.17
C GLU A 34 -6.53 1.11 -7.40
N SER A 35 -7.51 1.35 -6.53
CA SER A 35 -8.30 2.59 -6.55
C SER A 35 -7.46 3.83 -6.23
N VAL A 36 -6.48 3.72 -5.33
CA VAL A 36 -5.57 4.82 -4.97
C VAL A 36 -4.60 5.09 -6.12
N ASP A 37 -4.05 4.05 -6.73
CA ASP A 37 -3.13 4.16 -7.86
C ASP A 37 -3.84 4.77 -9.09
N ALA A 38 -5.12 4.41 -9.34
CA ALA A 38 -5.93 5.00 -10.41
C ALA A 38 -6.23 6.50 -10.23
N ARG A 39 -6.21 7.00 -8.98
CA ARG A 39 -6.41 8.42 -8.64
C ARG A 39 -5.10 9.19 -8.46
N SER A 40 -3.96 8.51 -8.61
CA SER A 40 -2.64 9.08 -8.41
C SER A 40 -2.02 9.49 -9.75
N ILE A 41 -1.24 10.57 -9.75
CA ILE A 41 -0.50 11.04 -10.92
C ILE A 41 1.00 11.00 -10.64
N PHE A 42 1.79 10.71 -11.67
CA PHE A 42 3.25 10.82 -11.62
C PHE A 42 3.67 12.19 -12.17
N VAL A 43 4.50 12.89 -11.41
CA VAL A 43 5.11 14.16 -11.81
C VAL A 43 6.62 13.95 -11.80
N GLY A 44 7.27 14.21 -12.93
CA GLY A 44 8.72 14.12 -13.08
C GLY A 44 9.35 15.46 -13.42
N ASN A 45 10.68 15.51 -13.43
CA ASN A 45 11.46 16.73 -13.66
C ASN A 45 11.15 17.81 -12.62
N VAL A 46 10.88 17.39 -11.38
CA VAL A 46 10.71 18.32 -10.25
C VAL A 46 12.10 18.72 -9.74
N ASP A 47 12.20 19.94 -9.21
CA ASP A 47 13.45 20.40 -8.61
C ASP A 47 13.81 19.57 -7.36
N TYR A 48 15.10 19.29 -7.18
CA TYR A 48 15.58 18.46 -6.05
C TYR A 48 15.36 19.11 -4.67
N SER A 49 15.14 20.43 -4.63
CA SER A 49 14.80 21.17 -3.40
C SER A 49 13.30 21.26 -3.15
N ALA A 50 12.45 20.78 -4.06
CA ALA A 50 11.01 20.87 -3.91
C ALA A 50 10.51 20.12 -2.68
N SER A 51 9.75 20.83 -1.86
CA SER A 51 9.09 20.29 -0.68
C SER A 51 7.70 19.76 -1.01
N PRO A 52 7.18 18.77 -0.26
CA PRO A 52 5.82 18.28 -0.46
C PRO A 52 4.77 19.39 -0.28
N GLU A 53 5.03 20.38 0.57
CA GLU A 53 4.17 21.55 0.79
C GLU A 53 4.07 22.43 -0.46
N GLU A 54 5.19 22.68 -1.15
CA GLU A 54 5.21 23.45 -2.40
C GLU A 54 4.45 22.74 -3.51
N ILE A 55 4.63 21.41 -3.64
CA ILE A 55 3.88 20.60 -4.61
C ILE A 55 2.38 20.65 -4.29
N GLN A 56 2.01 20.51 -3.00
CA GLN A 56 0.62 20.56 -2.60
C GLN A 56 -0.01 21.92 -2.91
N ALA A 57 0.68 23.02 -2.59
CA ALA A 57 0.22 24.38 -2.87
C ALA A 57 0.07 24.61 -4.39
N HIS A 58 1.00 24.11 -5.20
CA HIS A 58 0.96 24.24 -6.65
C HIS A 58 -0.28 23.56 -7.26
N PHE A 59 -0.57 22.33 -6.84
CA PHE A 59 -1.69 21.54 -7.36
C PHE A 59 -3.03 21.79 -6.64
N GLN A 60 -3.06 22.64 -5.60
CA GLN A 60 -4.28 22.92 -4.81
C GLN A 60 -5.46 23.40 -5.67
N SER A 61 -5.18 24.14 -6.75
CA SER A 61 -6.22 24.63 -7.66
C SER A 61 -6.89 23.53 -8.50
N CYS A 62 -6.24 22.38 -8.67
CA CYS A 62 -6.77 21.25 -9.43
C CYS A 62 -7.76 20.40 -8.63
N GLY A 63 -7.71 20.46 -7.29
CA GLY A 63 -8.62 19.72 -6.42
C GLY A 63 -8.01 19.35 -5.07
N SER A 64 -8.72 18.50 -4.32
CA SER A 64 -8.25 17.99 -3.02
C SER A 64 -7.14 16.96 -3.18
N ILE A 65 -6.00 17.21 -2.53
CA ILE A 65 -4.84 16.31 -2.56
C ILE A 65 -4.80 15.50 -1.27
N ASN A 66 -4.92 14.17 -1.38
CA ASN A 66 -4.91 13.26 -0.23
C ASN A 66 -3.49 12.99 0.28
N ARG A 67 -2.51 12.86 -0.61
CA ARG A 67 -1.13 12.51 -0.27
C ARG A 67 -0.17 12.98 -1.35
N VAL A 68 1.01 13.43 -0.94
CA VAL A 68 2.18 13.68 -1.81
C VAL A 68 3.29 12.72 -1.38
N THR A 69 4.04 12.16 -2.31
CA THR A 69 5.18 11.27 -2.00
C THR A 69 6.31 11.53 -2.98
N ILE A 70 7.43 12.02 -2.46
CA ILE A 70 8.65 12.26 -3.24
C ILE A 70 9.49 10.98 -3.20
N LEU A 71 9.75 10.41 -4.37
CA LEU A 71 10.58 9.21 -4.50
C LEU A 71 12.05 9.58 -4.26
N LEU A 72 12.64 8.98 -3.24
CA LEU A 72 14.05 9.09 -2.92
C LEU A 72 14.82 7.91 -3.51
N ASP A 73 16.02 8.18 -4.02
CA ASP A 73 16.98 7.14 -4.40
C ASP A 73 17.43 6.35 -3.16
N LYS A 74 17.45 5.02 -3.27
CA LYS A 74 17.71 4.12 -2.14
C LYS A 74 19.15 4.19 -1.64
N PHE A 75 20.09 4.62 -2.47
CA PHE A 75 21.52 4.64 -2.14
C PHE A 75 21.98 6.03 -1.71
N THR A 76 21.47 7.09 -2.35
CA THR A 76 21.87 8.47 -2.05
C THR A 76 20.91 9.18 -1.10
N GLY A 77 19.68 8.69 -0.95
CA GLY A 77 18.61 9.36 -0.21
C GLY A 77 18.12 10.65 -0.88
N GLN A 78 18.63 10.99 -2.07
CA GLN A 78 18.26 12.19 -2.79
C GLN A 78 16.99 11.96 -3.62
N PRO A 79 16.14 12.99 -3.80
CA PRO A 79 14.99 12.89 -4.68
C PRO A 79 15.40 12.57 -6.12
N LYS A 80 14.54 11.87 -6.87
CA LYS A 80 14.87 11.36 -8.21
C LYS A 80 14.61 12.33 -9.38
N GLY A 81 14.18 13.56 -9.10
CA GLY A 81 13.75 14.54 -10.11
C GLY A 81 12.24 14.54 -10.25
#